data_AF-A0A1Y5TYU0-F1
#
_entry.id   AF-A0A1Y5TYU0-F1
#
_cell.length_a   1.000
_cell.length_b   1.000
_cell.length_c   1.000
_cell.angle_alpha   90.00
_cell.angle_beta   90.00
_cell.angle_gamma   90.00
#
_symmetry.space_group_name_H-M   'P 1'
#
loop_
_entity.id
_entity.type
_entity.pdbx_description
1 polymer ?
#
loop_
_entity_poly.entity_id
_entity_poly.type
_entity_poly.pdbx_seq_one_letter_code
_entity_poly.pdbx_strand_id
1 'polypeptide(L)'
;MTALAATSTPSQDLPSLIERAASMLSGAKTAAEVLEAREVAGLAYDVAKRAARLQRAKSAHDDLVAAAHRAQAHALEIEARAKRRLADEYDAAQARGEVAGHGGGRNFKVANGNVETTTADLGLRRDQIHEARQLRDAEAVDPGIVRRTLDERLEHGEEPSRAALRKMVVDAAMRGMRPQRRASRRNPLYVAPTPEQAAWRHVTGVFRAFAEWASDENLALARKGMREAGDTPFHDLDARAIAQGSAAFTTIKEWFDAR
;
A
#
# COMPACT_ATOMS: atom_id res chain seq x y z
N MET A 1 4.12 -29.54 -36.39
CA MET A 1 3.13 -29.29 -35.34
C MET A 1 2.12 -28.29 -35.87
N THR A 2 0.95 -28.77 -36.28
CA THR A 2 -0.11 -27.95 -36.87
C THR A 2 -0.89 -27.32 -35.72
N ALA A 3 -0.78 -26.00 -35.56
CA ALA A 3 -1.52 -25.27 -34.54
C ALA A 3 -3.01 -25.23 -34.90
N LEU A 4 -3.83 -25.81 -34.05
CA LEU A 4 -5.29 -25.70 -34.10
C LEU A 4 -5.66 -24.23 -33.85
N ALA A 5 -6.17 -23.56 -34.87
CA ALA A 5 -6.76 -22.25 -34.73
C ALA A 5 -7.97 -22.36 -33.79
N ALA A 6 -7.95 -21.58 -32.71
CA ALA A 6 -9.13 -21.40 -31.88
C ALA A 6 -10.22 -20.76 -32.75
N THR A 7 -11.26 -21.52 -33.09
CA THR A 7 -12.47 -20.99 -33.69
C THR A 7 -13.16 -20.13 -32.62
N SER A 8 -12.90 -18.82 -32.66
CA SER A 8 -13.75 -17.84 -31.98
C SER A 8 -15.11 -17.90 -32.64
N THR A 9 -15.96 -18.81 -32.17
CA THR A 9 -17.37 -18.78 -32.51
C THR A 9 -17.86 -17.45 -31.95
N PRO A 10 -18.32 -16.50 -32.78
CA PRO A 10 -18.89 -15.28 -32.25
C PRO A 10 -20.01 -15.70 -31.31
N SER A 11 -19.95 -15.28 -30.05
CA SER A 11 -21.08 -15.41 -29.16
C SER A 11 -22.27 -14.80 -29.90
N GLN A 12 -23.24 -15.63 -30.28
CA GLN A 12 -24.44 -15.12 -30.92
C GLN A 12 -25.20 -14.33 -29.86
N ASP A 13 -24.95 -13.03 -29.84
CA ASP A 13 -25.62 -12.13 -28.91
C ASP A 13 -27.12 -12.15 -29.20
N LEU A 14 -27.93 -12.10 -28.15
CA LEU A 14 -29.38 -12.25 -28.24
C LEU A 14 -30.04 -11.39 -29.34
N PRO A 15 -29.66 -10.11 -29.57
CA PRO A 15 -30.19 -9.31 -30.67
C PRO A 15 -29.95 -9.95 -32.05
N SER A 16 -28.77 -10.52 -32.28
CA SER A 16 -28.43 -11.17 -33.55
C SER A 16 -29.27 -12.44 -33.81
N LEU A 17 -29.62 -13.20 -32.76
CA LEU A 17 -30.51 -14.36 -32.87
C LEU A 17 -31.94 -13.95 -33.24
N ILE A 18 -32.41 -12.82 -32.68
CA ILE A 18 -33.73 -12.26 -32.96
C ILE A 18 -33.79 -11.74 -34.40
N GLU A 19 -32.81 -10.95 -34.83
CA GLU A 19 -32.71 -10.43 -36.21
C GLU A 19 -32.62 -11.55 -37.23
N ARG A 20 -31.88 -12.62 -36.91
CA ARG A 20 -31.78 -13.81 -37.75
C ARG A 20 -33.12 -14.53 -37.88
N ALA A 21 -33.80 -14.80 -36.76
CA ALA A 21 -35.11 -15.45 -36.78
C ALA A 21 -36.14 -14.61 -37.56
N ALA A 22 -36.14 -13.29 -37.38
CA ALA A 22 -37.01 -12.36 -38.10
C ALA A 22 -36.72 -12.36 -39.61
N SER A 23 -35.44 -12.31 -39.98
CA SER A 23 -35.01 -12.35 -41.39
C SER A 23 -35.40 -13.67 -42.05
N MET A 24 -35.16 -14.81 -41.39
CA MET A 24 -35.52 -16.14 -41.89
C MET A 24 -37.03 -16.27 -42.09
N LEU A 25 -37.83 -15.80 -41.12
CA LEU A 25 -39.28 -15.82 -41.24
C LEU A 25 -39.77 -14.94 -42.39
N SER A 26 -39.20 -13.73 -42.55
CA SER A 26 -39.58 -12.81 -43.63
C SER A 26 -39.23 -13.32 -45.03
N GLY A 27 -38.17 -14.13 -45.15
CA GLY A 27 -37.70 -14.70 -46.40
C GLY A 27 -38.24 -16.10 -46.71
N ALA A 28 -38.97 -16.73 -45.79
CA ALA A 28 -39.44 -18.10 -45.94
C ALA A 28 -40.48 -18.24 -47.06
N LYS A 29 -40.24 -19.18 -47.98
CA LYS A 29 -41.12 -19.52 -49.11
C LYS A 29 -41.76 -20.89 -48.93
N THR A 30 -41.27 -21.68 -47.99
CA THR A 30 -41.73 -23.05 -47.74
C THR A 30 -42.08 -23.27 -46.27
N ALA A 31 -42.92 -24.27 -45.99
CA ALA A 31 -43.25 -24.65 -44.61
C ALA A 31 -42.02 -25.11 -43.81
N ALA A 32 -41.02 -25.70 -44.47
CA ALA A 32 -39.78 -26.13 -43.81
C ALA A 32 -38.97 -24.93 -43.30
N GLU A 33 -38.84 -23.86 -44.09
CA GLU A 33 -38.13 -22.63 -43.70
C GLU A 33 -38.87 -21.88 -42.58
N VAL A 34 -40.21 -21.93 -42.56
CA VAL A 34 -41.01 -21.38 -41.45
C VAL A 34 -40.75 -22.15 -40.15
N LEU A 35 -40.65 -23.49 -40.22
CA LEU A 35 -40.30 -24.30 -39.05
C LEU A 35 -38.88 -24.01 -38.57
N GLU A 36 -37.93 -23.82 -39.47
CA GLU A 36 -36.56 -23.46 -39.12
C GLU A 36 -36.49 -22.09 -38.42
N ALA A 37 -37.18 -21.08 -38.95
CA ALA A 37 -37.28 -19.75 -38.32
C ALA A 37 -37.91 -19.82 -36.92
N ARG A 38 -38.92 -20.69 -36.73
CA ARG A 38 -39.54 -20.95 -35.42
C ARG A 38 -38.56 -21.56 -34.43
N GLU A 39 -37.74 -22.53 -34.83
CA GLU A 39 -36.74 -23.14 -33.96
C GLU A 39 -35.67 -22.11 -33.53
N VAL A 40 -35.21 -21.27 -34.47
CA VAL A 40 -34.26 -20.17 -34.15
C VAL A 40 -34.89 -19.15 -33.19
N ALA A 41 -36.16 -18.80 -33.39
CA ALA A 41 -36.90 -17.93 -32.46
C ALA A 41 -37.06 -18.57 -31.06
N GLY A 42 -37.32 -19.87 -31.00
CA GLY A 42 -37.39 -20.65 -29.75
C GLY A 42 -36.06 -20.62 -28.99
N LEU A 43 -34.95 -20.81 -29.69
CA LEU A 43 -33.61 -20.69 -29.12
C LEU A 43 -33.36 -19.28 -28.55
N ALA A 44 -33.71 -18.23 -29.29
CA ALA A 44 -33.57 -16.85 -28.83
C ALA A 44 -34.36 -16.59 -27.53
N TYR A 45 -35.60 -17.10 -27.45
CA TYR A 45 -36.42 -17.01 -26.25
C TYR A 45 -35.79 -17.71 -25.05
N ASP A 46 -35.27 -18.93 -25.22
CA ASP A 46 -34.65 -19.68 -24.13
C ASP A 46 -33.36 -19.02 -23.63
N VAL A 47 -32.55 -18.47 -24.55
CA VAL A 47 -31.37 -17.67 -24.20
C VAL A 47 -31.79 -16.43 -23.42
N ALA A 48 -32.78 -15.67 -23.89
CA ALA A 48 -33.29 -14.48 -23.20
C ALA A 48 -33.80 -14.81 -21.78
N LYS A 49 -34.57 -15.90 -21.66
CA LYS A 49 -35.13 -16.35 -20.37
C LYS A 49 -34.04 -16.75 -19.38
N ARG A 50 -33.00 -17.46 -19.83
CA ARG A 50 -31.85 -17.82 -19.00
C ARG A 50 -31.04 -16.60 -18.59
N ALA A 51 -30.77 -15.69 -19.52
CA ALA A 51 -30.07 -14.43 -19.25
C ALA A 51 -30.82 -13.59 -18.20
N ALA A 52 -32.14 -13.43 -18.33
CA ALA A 52 -32.97 -12.70 -17.38
C ALA A 52 -32.95 -13.34 -15.97
N ARG A 53 -32.97 -14.67 -15.87
CA ARG A 53 -32.86 -15.37 -14.59
C ARG A 53 -31.49 -15.16 -13.94
N LEU A 54 -30.42 -15.25 -14.72
CA LEU A 54 -29.06 -15.00 -14.23
C LEU A 54 -28.91 -13.55 -13.76
N GLN A 55 -29.43 -12.57 -14.51
CA GLN A 55 -29.39 -11.17 -14.12
C GLN A 55 -30.16 -10.92 -12.82
N ARG A 56 -31.34 -11.53 -12.64
CA ARG A 56 -32.10 -11.47 -11.39
C ARG A 56 -31.32 -12.09 -10.22
N ALA A 57 -30.65 -13.21 -10.44
CA ALA A 57 -29.83 -13.84 -9.40
C ALA A 57 -28.63 -12.96 -9.00
N LYS A 58 -27.95 -12.35 -9.98
CA LYS A 58 -26.84 -11.42 -9.73
C LYS A 58 -27.30 -10.18 -8.97
N SER A 59 -28.33 -9.50 -9.46
CA SER A 59 -28.88 -8.33 -8.78
C SER A 59 -29.33 -8.64 -7.34
N ALA A 60 -30.02 -9.76 -7.13
CA ALA A 60 -30.39 -10.18 -5.78
C ALA A 60 -29.17 -10.43 -4.87
N HIS A 61 -28.09 -11.00 -5.41
CA HIS A 61 -26.85 -11.17 -4.67
C HIS A 61 -26.20 -9.82 -4.33
N ASP A 62 -26.07 -8.94 -5.31
CA ASP A 62 -25.49 -7.60 -5.14
C ASP A 62 -26.29 -6.77 -4.12
N ASP A 63 -27.62 -6.85 -4.16
CA ASP A 63 -28.52 -6.19 -3.21
C ASP A 63 -28.31 -6.70 -1.78
N LEU A 64 -28.14 -8.02 -1.60
CA LEU A 64 -27.87 -8.62 -0.31
C LEU A 64 -26.50 -8.22 0.24
N VAL A 65 -25.47 -8.21 -0.61
CA VAL A 65 -24.11 -7.77 -0.24
C VAL A 65 -24.14 -6.29 0.17
N ALA A 66 -24.78 -5.43 -0.62
CA ALA A 66 -24.90 -4.02 -0.30
C ALA A 66 -25.69 -3.78 1.00
N ALA A 67 -26.74 -4.57 1.27
CA ALA A 67 -27.48 -4.51 2.52
C ALA A 67 -26.63 -4.95 3.73
N ALA A 68 -25.83 -6.01 3.58
CA ALA A 68 -24.90 -6.46 4.60
C ALA A 68 -23.84 -5.39 4.91
N HIS A 69 -23.23 -4.79 3.87
CA HIS A 69 -22.27 -3.70 4.05
C HIS A 69 -22.91 -2.50 4.77
N ARG A 70 -24.13 -2.08 4.39
CA ARG A 70 -24.87 -1.02 5.09
C ARG A 70 -25.10 -1.36 6.57
N ALA A 71 -25.50 -2.59 6.88
CA ALA A 71 -25.70 -3.04 8.25
C ALA A 71 -24.38 -3.04 9.06
N GLN A 72 -23.29 -3.52 8.46
CA GLN A 72 -21.96 -3.47 9.07
C GLN A 72 -21.51 -2.03 9.33
N ALA A 73 -21.71 -1.11 8.38
CA ALA A 73 -21.40 0.30 8.56
C ALA A 73 -22.17 0.91 9.73
N HIS A 74 -23.48 0.70 9.82
CA HIS A 74 -24.28 1.16 10.95
C HIS A 74 -23.81 0.59 12.29
N ALA A 75 -23.47 -0.71 12.33
CA ALA A 75 -22.92 -1.33 13.53
C ALA A 75 -21.58 -0.70 13.94
N LEU A 76 -20.69 -0.42 12.99
CA LEU A 76 -19.41 0.25 13.25
C LEU A 76 -19.59 1.69 13.69
N GLU A 77 -20.57 2.41 13.15
CA GLU A 77 -20.90 3.77 13.59
C GLU A 77 -21.39 3.79 15.04
N ILE A 78 -22.27 2.84 15.42
CA ILE A 78 -22.73 2.67 16.81
C ILE A 78 -21.54 2.31 17.72
N GLU A 79 -20.70 1.37 17.30
CA GLU A 79 -19.51 0.95 18.05
C GLU A 79 -18.56 2.13 18.27
N ALA A 80 -18.32 2.94 17.24
CA ALA A 80 -17.50 4.14 17.31
C ALA A 80 -18.08 5.17 18.30
N ARG A 81 -19.39 5.44 18.24
CA ARG A 81 -20.06 6.34 19.21
C ARG A 81 -19.98 5.82 20.64
N ALA A 82 -20.14 4.51 20.84
CA ALA A 82 -20.01 3.88 22.15
C ALA A 82 -18.59 4.02 22.71
N LYS A 83 -17.57 3.78 21.87
CA LYS A 83 -16.16 3.96 22.22
C LYS A 83 -15.85 5.40 22.61
N ARG A 84 -16.37 6.39 21.89
CA ARG A 84 -16.19 7.81 22.26
C ARG A 84 -16.74 8.11 23.65
N ARG A 85 -17.99 7.71 23.90
CA ARG A 85 -18.62 7.86 25.22
C ARG A 85 -17.85 7.14 26.32
N LEU A 86 -17.33 5.94 26.04
CA LEU A 86 -16.48 5.21 26.98
C LEU A 86 -15.22 6.00 27.33
N ALA A 87 -14.54 6.61 26.35
CA ALA A 87 -13.37 7.44 26.62
C ALA A 87 -13.70 8.66 27.49
N ASP A 88 -14.81 9.34 27.20
CA ASP A 88 -15.27 10.50 27.97
C ASP A 88 -15.58 10.13 29.42
N GLU A 89 -16.36 9.07 29.64
CA GLU A 89 -16.72 8.63 30.99
C GLU A 89 -15.51 8.10 31.76
N TYR A 90 -14.62 7.35 31.10
CA TYR A 90 -13.43 6.82 31.72
C TYR A 90 -12.47 7.94 32.16
N ASP A 91 -12.25 8.95 31.31
CA ASP A 91 -11.41 10.10 31.66
C ASP A 91 -12.06 10.96 32.76
N ALA A 92 -13.40 11.08 32.76
CA ALA A 92 -14.13 11.75 33.84
C ALA A 92 -14.00 10.99 35.18
N ALA A 93 -14.12 9.66 35.17
CA ALA A 93 -13.92 8.82 36.35
C ALA A 93 -12.47 8.90 36.87
N GLN A 94 -11.48 9.01 35.98
CA GLN A 94 -10.10 9.30 36.36
C GLN A 94 -9.96 10.68 37.02
N ALA A 95 -10.62 11.72 36.49
CA ALA A 95 -10.59 13.05 37.07
C ALA A 95 -11.26 13.13 38.45
N ARG A 96 -12.28 12.30 38.70
CA ARG A 96 -12.95 12.14 40.01
C ARG A 96 -12.12 11.32 41.02
N GLY A 97 -11.07 10.63 40.57
CA GLY A 97 -10.26 9.73 41.40
C GLY A 97 -10.91 8.37 41.67
N GLU A 98 -11.97 8.02 40.95
CA GLU A 98 -12.66 6.72 41.04
C GLU A 98 -11.84 5.62 40.35
N VAL A 99 -11.10 5.99 39.29
CA VAL A 99 -10.26 5.07 38.51
C VAL A 99 -8.80 5.51 38.57
N ALA A 100 -7.90 4.54 38.66
CA ALA A 100 -6.46 4.79 38.73
C ALA A 100 -5.98 5.67 37.56
N GLY A 101 -5.32 6.79 37.89
CA GLY A 101 -4.77 7.76 36.94
C GLY A 101 -3.42 7.36 36.32
N HIS A 102 -2.90 8.18 35.41
CA HIS A 102 -1.56 7.99 34.85
C HIS A 102 -0.47 8.20 35.91
N GLY A 103 0.43 7.21 36.04
CA GLY A 103 1.53 7.24 37.00
C GLY A 103 1.28 6.50 38.31
N GLY A 104 0.14 5.82 38.45
CA GLY A 104 -0.15 4.81 39.48
C GLY A 104 0.37 5.18 40.86
N GLY A 105 -0.43 5.92 41.64
CA GLY A 105 -0.20 6.16 43.07
C GLY A 105 1.25 6.40 43.46
N ARG A 106 1.82 7.56 43.13
CA ARG A 106 3.07 8.04 43.77
C ARG A 106 2.90 8.36 45.26
N ASN A 107 1.72 8.10 45.82
CA ASN A 107 1.40 8.28 47.22
C ASN A 107 1.28 6.89 47.86
N PHE A 108 2.14 6.64 48.84
CA PHE A 108 2.16 5.51 49.77
C PHE A 108 0.77 4.86 49.97
N LYS A 109 0.50 3.75 49.27
CA LYS A 109 -0.77 3.02 49.42
C LYS A 109 -0.68 2.15 50.68
N VAL A 110 -1.47 2.50 51.70
CA VAL A 110 -1.71 1.65 52.88
C VAL A 110 -2.63 0.50 52.46
N ALA A 111 -2.23 -0.74 52.73
CA ALA A 111 -3.03 -1.92 52.42
C ALA A 111 -4.42 -1.80 53.07
N ASN A 112 -5.48 -2.08 52.29
CA ASN A 112 -6.91 -2.00 52.63
C ASN A 112 -7.59 -0.62 52.74
N GLY A 113 -6.93 0.50 52.41
CA GLY A 113 -7.54 1.83 52.58
C GLY A 113 -7.83 2.66 51.32
N ASN A 114 -7.02 2.55 50.26
CA ASN A 114 -7.03 3.49 49.13
C ASN A 114 -6.52 2.86 47.82
N VAL A 115 -7.09 1.73 47.40
CA VAL A 115 -6.77 1.15 46.08
C VAL A 115 -7.83 1.61 45.09
N GLU A 116 -7.53 2.67 44.34
CA GLU A 116 -8.32 3.11 43.17
C GLU A 116 -8.65 1.91 42.28
N THR A 117 -9.88 1.83 41.79
CA THR A 117 -10.33 0.77 40.88
C THR A 117 -9.46 0.84 39.62
N THR A 118 -8.87 -0.30 39.25
CA THR A 118 -8.03 -0.40 38.05
C THR A 118 -8.87 -0.70 36.82
N THR A 119 -8.29 -0.51 35.64
CA THR A 119 -8.97 -0.84 34.36
C THR A 119 -9.38 -2.32 34.31
N ALA A 120 -8.57 -3.20 34.90
CA ALA A 120 -8.84 -4.63 34.95
C ALA A 120 -10.02 -4.97 35.87
N ASP A 121 -10.18 -4.25 36.99
CA ASP A 121 -11.32 -4.43 37.91
C ASP A 121 -12.65 -4.07 37.25
N LEU A 122 -12.63 -3.18 36.25
CA LEU A 122 -13.77 -2.82 35.41
C LEU A 122 -14.03 -3.81 34.25
N GLY A 123 -13.25 -4.89 34.15
CA GLY A 123 -13.33 -5.84 33.04
C GLY A 123 -12.89 -5.28 31.69
N LEU A 124 -12.16 -4.16 31.70
CA LEU A 124 -11.72 -3.47 30.49
C LEU A 124 -10.22 -3.69 30.28
N ARG A 125 -9.81 -3.83 29.02
CA ARG A 125 -8.41 -3.85 28.65
C ARG A 125 -7.91 -2.44 28.34
N ARG A 126 -6.66 -2.16 28.70
CA ARG A 126 -6.03 -0.85 28.53
C ARG A 126 -5.99 -0.37 27.07
N ASP A 127 -5.82 -1.30 26.13
CA ASP A 127 -5.85 -0.99 24.70
C ASP A 127 -7.26 -0.62 24.22
N GLN A 128 -8.33 -1.18 24.78
CA GLN A 128 -9.70 -0.76 24.46
C GLN A 128 -9.94 0.71 24.84
N ILE A 129 -9.43 1.15 25.99
CA ILE A 129 -9.47 2.56 26.41
C ILE A 129 -8.61 3.42 25.47
N HIS A 130 -7.43 2.94 25.09
CA HIS A 130 -6.56 3.66 24.18
C HIS A 130 -7.20 3.86 22.80
N GLU A 131 -7.78 2.81 22.22
CA GLU A 131 -8.51 2.88 20.95
C GLU A 131 -9.72 3.81 21.04
N ALA A 132 -10.45 3.76 22.16
CA ALA A 132 -11.57 4.65 22.43
C ALA A 132 -11.14 6.13 22.44
N ARG A 133 -10.03 6.44 23.11
CA ARG A 133 -9.45 7.79 23.13
C ARG A 133 -9.00 8.24 21.75
N GLN A 134 -8.29 7.41 21.00
CA GLN A 134 -7.88 7.75 19.62
C GLN A 134 -9.08 8.10 18.73
N LEU A 135 -10.16 7.33 18.85
CA LEU A 135 -11.38 7.57 18.06
C LEU A 135 -12.08 8.86 18.48
N ARG A 136 -12.18 9.15 19.78
CA ARG A 136 -12.68 10.43 20.28
C ARG A 136 -11.84 11.61 19.79
N ASP A 137 -10.52 11.52 19.94
CA ASP A 137 -9.62 12.62 19.62
C ASP A 137 -9.60 12.88 18.10
N ALA A 138 -9.65 11.84 17.27
CA ALA A 138 -9.78 11.98 15.82
C ALA A 138 -11.09 12.67 15.42
N GLU A 139 -12.21 12.32 16.05
CA GLU A 139 -13.51 12.94 15.78
C GLU A 139 -13.62 14.37 16.33
N ALA A 140 -12.85 14.71 17.38
CA ALA A 140 -12.73 16.07 17.88
C ALA A 140 -11.89 16.95 16.93
N VAL A 141 -10.85 16.38 16.31
CA VAL A 141 -9.99 17.06 15.32
C VAL A 141 -10.69 17.19 13.97
N ASP A 142 -11.40 16.15 13.52
CA ASP A 142 -12.07 16.09 12.23
C ASP A 142 -13.50 15.53 12.38
N PRO A 143 -14.48 16.39 12.69
CA PRO A 143 -15.86 15.97 12.93
C PRO A 143 -16.48 15.21 11.75
N GLY A 144 -17.17 14.11 12.05
CA GLY A 144 -17.81 13.26 11.05
C GLY A 144 -16.85 12.35 10.28
N ILE A 145 -15.58 12.23 10.69
CA ILE A 145 -14.61 11.36 10.01
C ILE A 145 -15.09 9.90 9.95
N VAL A 146 -15.64 9.38 11.05
CA VAL A 146 -16.12 7.98 11.08
C VAL A 146 -17.21 7.76 10.05
N ARG A 147 -18.20 8.67 10.00
CA ARG A 147 -19.33 8.57 9.08
C ARG A 147 -18.87 8.69 7.63
N ARG A 148 -18.04 9.70 7.31
CA ARG A 148 -17.52 9.89 5.95
C ARG A 148 -16.70 8.69 5.48
N THR A 149 -15.82 8.14 6.32
CA THR A 149 -15.04 6.95 5.96
C THR A 149 -15.92 5.73 5.69
N LEU A 150 -17.01 5.56 6.44
CA LEU A 150 -17.96 4.46 6.20
C LEU A 150 -18.76 4.69 4.91
N ASP A 151 -19.26 5.90 4.71
CA ASP A 151 -20.02 6.28 3.51
C ASP A 151 -19.15 6.14 2.25
N GLU A 152 -17.89 6.60 2.27
CA GLU A 152 -16.92 6.41 1.19
C GLU A 152 -16.75 4.93 0.84
N ARG A 153 -16.65 4.04 1.84
CA ARG A 153 -16.54 2.59 1.56
C ARG A 153 -17.78 2.01 0.92
N LEU A 154 -18.96 2.43 1.39
CA LEU A 154 -20.22 1.99 0.81
C LEU A 154 -20.36 2.45 -0.65
N GLU A 155 -19.92 3.68 -0.96
CA GLU A 155 -19.91 4.21 -2.33
C GLU A 155 -18.99 3.41 -3.26
N HIS A 156 -17.86 2.92 -2.75
CA HIS A 156 -16.93 2.07 -3.52
C HIS A 156 -17.36 0.59 -3.57
N GLY A 157 -18.46 0.22 -2.91
CA GLY A 157 -18.88 -1.18 -2.78
C GLY A 157 -17.93 -2.03 -1.93
N GLU A 158 -17.01 -1.41 -1.19
CA GLU A 158 -16.06 -2.09 -0.33
C GLU A 158 -16.69 -2.46 1.01
N GLU A 159 -16.25 -3.57 1.59
CA GLU A 159 -16.70 -3.97 2.92
C GLU A 159 -16.20 -2.95 3.99
N PRO A 160 -17.10 -2.38 4.81
CA PRO A 160 -16.69 -1.54 5.92
C PRO A 160 -16.08 -2.40 7.03
N SER A 161 -14.83 -2.09 7.42
CA SER A 161 -14.07 -2.90 8.39
C SER A 161 -13.46 -2.06 9.51
N ARG A 162 -13.33 -2.67 10.70
CA ARG A 162 -12.66 -2.07 11.87
C ARG A 162 -11.22 -1.66 11.58
N ALA A 163 -10.51 -2.42 10.74
CA ALA A 163 -9.12 -2.15 10.40
C ALA A 163 -8.99 -0.88 9.57
N ALA A 164 -9.87 -0.72 8.57
CA ALA A 164 -9.90 0.48 7.76
C ALA A 164 -10.29 1.73 8.55
N LEU A 165 -11.29 1.59 9.41
CA LEU A 165 -11.70 2.67 10.30
C LEU A 165 -10.55 3.08 11.23
N ARG A 166 -9.85 2.11 11.85
CA ARG A 166 -8.67 2.38 12.68
C ARG A 166 -7.56 3.10 11.92
N LYS A 167 -7.24 2.66 10.70
CA LYS A 167 -6.23 3.32 9.85
C LYS A 167 -6.58 4.79 9.63
N MET A 168 -7.84 5.09 9.30
CA MET A 168 -8.28 6.46 9.02
C MET A 168 -8.32 7.36 10.25
N VAL A 169 -8.78 6.82 11.38
CA VAL A 169 -8.74 7.48 12.69
C VAL A 169 -7.30 7.82 13.09
N VAL A 170 -6.36 6.87 12.94
CA VAL A 170 -4.95 7.10 13.23
C VAL A 170 -4.36 8.15 12.29
N ASP A 171 -4.64 8.07 10.99
CA ASP A 171 -4.16 9.06 10.03
C ASP A 171 -4.68 10.48 10.34
N ALA A 172 -5.93 10.62 10.77
CA ALA A 172 -6.49 11.92 11.15
C ALA A 172 -5.93 12.44 12.47
N ALA A 173 -5.80 11.59 13.49
CA ALA A 173 -5.10 11.93 14.72
C ALA A 173 -3.64 12.38 14.43
N MET A 174 -2.95 11.69 13.50
CA MET A 174 -1.60 12.04 13.07
C MET A 174 -1.53 13.32 12.23
N ARG A 175 -2.58 13.67 11.47
CA ARG A 175 -2.68 14.98 10.79
C ARG A 175 -2.82 16.13 11.79
N GLY A 176 -3.61 15.94 12.85
CA GLY A 176 -3.69 16.89 13.97
C GLY A 176 -2.39 16.99 14.79
N MET A 177 -1.60 15.91 14.83
CA MET A 177 -0.34 15.85 15.57
C MET A 177 0.92 16.18 14.75
N ARG A 178 0.83 16.49 13.45
CA ARG A 178 2.03 16.85 12.67
C ARG A 178 2.64 18.14 13.24
N PRO A 179 3.79 18.07 13.93
CA PRO A 179 4.46 19.29 14.35
C PRO A 179 4.90 20.02 13.08
N GLN A 180 4.79 21.34 13.08
CA GLN A 180 5.40 22.18 12.05
C GLN A 180 6.83 21.68 11.82
N ARG A 181 7.11 21.24 10.58
CA ARG A 181 8.37 20.57 10.21
C ARG A 181 9.52 21.43 10.76
N ARG A 182 10.27 20.91 11.74
CA ARG A 182 11.41 21.64 12.32
C ARG A 182 12.27 22.13 11.17
N ALA A 183 12.70 23.39 11.25
CA ALA A 183 13.56 23.98 10.22
C ALA A 183 14.72 23.02 9.92
N SER A 184 14.93 22.75 8.63
CA SER A 184 16.00 21.89 8.16
C SER A 184 17.33 22.36 8.74
N ARG A 185 18.10 21.45 9.36
CA ARG A 185 19.49 21.73 9.76
C ARG A 185 20.45 21.85 8.58
N ARG A 186 19.97 21.67 7.34
CA ARG A 186 20.78 21.77 6.13
C ARG A 186 21.10 23.24 5.85
N ASN A 187 22.38 23.54 5.64
CA ASN A 187 22.87 24.89 5.38
C ASN A 187 22.05 25.55 4.23
N PRO A 188 21.41 26.71 4.46
CA PRO A 188 20.59 27.38 3.45
C PRO A 188 21.40 27.92 2.26
N LEU A 189 22.72 28.02 2.38
CA LEU A 189 23.63 28.37 1.28
C LEU A 189 24.20 27.15 0.54
N TYR A 190 23.76 25.94 0.88
CA TYR A 190 24.23 24.73 0.21
C TYR A 190 23.67 24.65 -1.21
N VAL A 191 24.54 24.83 -2.19
CA VAL A 191 24.27 24.49 -3.59
C VAL A 191 24.75 23.06 -3.82
N ALA A 192 23.84 22.17 -4.22
CA ALA A 192 24.21 20.82 -4.60
C ALA A 192 25.17 20.89 -5.81
N PRO A 193 26.28 20.12 -5.80
CA PRO A 193 27.14 20.06 -6.97
C PRO A 193 26.35 19.55 -8.17
N THR A 194 26.63 20.07 -9.36
CA THR A 194 26.07 19.51 -10.59
C THR A 194 26.55 18.05 -10.75
N PRO A 195 25.84 17.21 -11.53
CA PRO A 195 26.27 15.84 -11.77
C PRO A 195 27.73 15.73 -12.25
N GLU A 196 28.16 16.68 -13.08
CA GLU A 196 29.53 16.76 -13.60
C GLU A 196 30.53 17.11 -12.49
N GLN A 197 30.20 18.07 -11.62
CA GLN A 197 31.04 18.43 -10.47
C GLN A 197 31.14 17.29 -9.45
N ALA A 198 30.04 16.56 -9.23
CA ALA A 198 30.04 15.39 -8.35
C ALA A 198 30.92 14.26 -8.93
N ALA A 199 30.84 14.00 -10.24
CA ALA A 199 31.69 13.04 -10.92
C ALA A 199 33.18 13.42 -10.79
N TRP A 200 33.54 14.68 -11.05
CA TRP A 200 34.93 15.14 -10.90
C TRP A 200 35.41 15.11 -9.45
N ARG A 201 34.55 15.39 -8.45
CA ARG A 201 34.92 15.23 -7.03
C ARG A 201 35.27 13.79 -6.68
N HIS A 202 34.53 12.81 -7.21
CA HIS A 202 34.86 11.40 -7.03
C HIS A 202 36.19 11.04 -7.67
N VAL A 203 36.42 11.47 -8.92
CA VAL A 203 37.70 11.26 -9.62
C VAL A 203 38.85 11.87 -8.81
N THR A 204 38.76 13.15 -8.43
CA THR A 204 39.81 13.82 -7.65
C THR A 204 40.08 13.11 -6.31
N GLY A 205 39.04 12.64 -5.61
CA GLY A 205 39.20 11.92 -4.35
C GLY A 205 39.96 10.60 -4.51
N VAL A 206 39.62 9.81 -5.52
CA VAL A 206 40.27 8.52 -5.81
C VAL A 206 41.72 8.71 -6.19
N PHE A 207 42.02 9.64 -7.09
CA PHE A 207 43.40 9.92 -7.51
C PHE A 207 44.25 10.48 -6.37
N ARG A 208 43.67 11.35 -5.52
CA ARG A 208 44.38 11.86 -4.34
C ARG A 208 44.72 10.73 -3.37
N ALA A 209 43.75 9.89 -3.02
CA ALA A 209 43.97 8.77 -2.12
C ALA A 209 45.03 7.79 -2.67
N PHE A 210 44.99 7.51 -3.97
CA PHE A 210 45.99 6.66 -4.61
C PHE A 210 47.37 7.32 -4.60
N ALA A 211 47.48 8.61 -4.92
CA ALA A 211 48.75 9.34 -4.90
C ALA A 211 49.35 9.44 -3.49
N GLU A 212 48.52 9.64 -2.46
CA GLU A 212 48.95 9.64 -1.06
C GLU A 212 49.47 8.26 -0.62
N TRP A 213 48.86 7.18 -1.13
CA TRP A 213 49.32 5.81 -0.85
C TRP A 213 50.56 5.41 -1.67
N ALA A 214 50.66 5.84 -2.93
CA ALA A 214 51.69 5.42 -3.90
C ALA A 214 53.05 6.09 -3.69
N SER A 215 53.58 6.04 -2.46
CA SER A 215 54.95 6.44 -2.15
C SER A 215 55.96 5.49 -2.81
N ASP A 216 57.20 5.95 -3.00
CA ASP A 216 58.28 5.14 -3.60
C ASP A 216 58.50 3.81 -2.85
N GLU A 217 58.36 3.82 -1.52
CA GLU A 217 58.46 2.64 -0.67
C GLU A 217 57.32 1.65 -0.93
N ASN A 218 56.07 2.14 -0.95
CA ASN A 218 54.90 1.30 -1.20
C ASN A 218 54.88 0.73 -2.61
N LEU A 219 55.33 1.51 -3.61
CA LEU A 219 55.48 1.05 -4.99
C LEU A 219 56.59 0.01 -5.13
N ALA A 220 57.72 0.17 -4.42
CA ALA A 220 58.79 -0.81 -4.39
C ALA A 220 58.33 -2.13 -3.75
N LEU A 221 57.57 -2.07 -2.66
CA LEU A 221 56.96 -3.24 -2.01
C LEU A 221 55.94 -3.94 -2.92
N ALA A 222 55.05 -3.18 -3.57
CA ALA A 222 54.09 -3.73 -4.52
C ALA A 222 54.78 -4.42 -5.71
N ARG A 223 55.86 -3.83 -6.24
CA ARG A 223 56.67 -4.42 -7.32
C ARG A 223 57.41 -5.68 -6.88
N LYS A 224 57.92 -5.71 -5.66
CA LYS A 224 58.58 -6.89 -5.08
C LYS A 224 57.57 -8.02 -4.90
N GLY A 225 56.40 -7.73 -4.32
CA GLY A 225 55.31 -8.69 -4.17
C GLY A 225 54.84 -9.29 -5.51
N MET A 226 54.75 -8.47 -6.56
CA MET A 226 54.43 -8.96 -7.91
C MET A 226 55.49 -9.92 -8.48
N ARG A 227 56.77 -9.71 -8.17
CA ARG A 227 57.88 -10.59 -8.63
C ARG A 227 57.98 -11.88 -7.82
N GLU A 228 57.76 -11.80 -6.52
CA GLU A 228 57.82 -12.95 -5.60
C GLU A 228 56.60 -13.86 -5.76
N ALA A 229 55.46 -13.33 -6.21
CA ALA A 229 54.23 -14.10 -6.39
C ALA A 229 54.34 -15.22 -7.45
N GLY A 230 55.23 -15.13 -8.44
CA GLY A 230 55.48 -16.20 -9.43
C GLY A 230 54.19 -16.89 -9.92
N ASP A 231 54.14 -18.23 -9.83
CA ASP A 231 52.95 -19.07 -10.15
C ASP A 231 52.04 -19.34 -8.94
N THR A 232 52.23 -18.63 -7.82
CA THR A 232 51.40 -18.80 -6.61
C THR A 232 50.20 -17.84 -6.70
N PRO A 233 48.94 -18.32 -6.59
CA PRO A 233 47.79 -17.43 -6.68
C PRO A 233 47.80 -16.39 -5.56
N PHE A 234 48.09 -15.13 -5.91
CA PHE A 234 47.86 -14.01 -5.02
C PHE A 234 46.36 -13.72 -5.04
N HIS A 235 45.61 -14.36 -4.14
CA HIS A 235 44.14 -14.42 -4.18
C HIS A 235 43.43 -13.05 -4.20
N ASP A 236 44.11 -11.99 -3.77
CA ASP A 236 43.59 -10.62 -3.74
C ASP A 236 44.10 -9.72 -4.90
N LEU A 237 44.89 -10.27 -5.85
CA LEU A 237 45.41 -9.53 -7.00
C LEU A 237 44.45 -9.66 -8.19
N ASP A 238 43.57 -8.67 -8.35
CA ASP A 238 42.73 -8.57 -9.53
C ASP A 238 43.45 -7.81 -10.66
N ALA A 239 44.24 -8.54 -11.45
CA ALA A 239 44.97 -7.98 -12.59
C ALA A 239 44.05 -7.36 -13.64
N ARG A 240 42.80 -7.86 -13.77
CA ARG A 240 41.81 -7.32 -14.71
C ARG A 240 41.30 -5.96 -14.23
N ALA A 241 40.97 -5.82 -12.95
CA ALA A 241 40.55 -4.54 -12.37
C ALA A 241 41.68 -3.49 -12.45
N ILE A 242 42.93 -3.89 -12.20
CA ILE A 242 44.10 -2.99 -12.32
C ILE A 242 44.28 -2.53 -13.78
N ALA A 243 44.18 -3.43 -14.75
CA ALA A 243 44.29 -3.08 -16.17
C ALA A 243 43.16 -2.12 -16.61
N GLN A 244 41.92 -2.37 -16.17
CA GLN A 244 40.78 -1.48 -16.46
C GLN A 244 40.93 -0.10 -15.82
N GLY A 245 41.37 -0.04 -14.56
CA GLY A 245 41.66 1.22 -13.87
C GLY A 245 42.77 2.01 -14.55
N SER A 246 43.85 1.33 -14.97
CA SER A 246 44.99 1.94 -15.68
C SER A 246 44.59 2.52 -17.05
N ALA A 247 43.73 1.83 -17.79
CA ALA A 247 43.18 2.34 -19.05
C ALA A 247 42.35 3.62 -18.81
N ALA A 248 41.47 3.61 -17.81
CA ALA A 248 40.68 4.78 -17.44
C ALA A 248 41.56 5.97 -17.00
N PHE A 249 42.65 5.71 -16.28
CA PHE A 249 43.62 6.74 -15.89
C PHE A 249 44.32 7.35 -17.10
N THR A 250 44.71 6.53 -18.07
CA THR A 250 45.32 7.00 -19.32
C THR A 250 44.36 7.92 -20.07
N THR A 251 43.09 7.53 -20.22
CA THR A 251 42.05 8.36 -20.86
C THR A 251 41.84 9.70 -20.13
N ILE A 252 41.81 9.69 -18.79
CA ILE A 252 41.67 10.93 -18.02
C ILE A 252 42.89 11.84 -18.22
N LYS A 253 44.09 11.25 -18.26
CA LYS A 253 45.33 11.99 -18.53
C LYS A 253 45.31 12.63 -19.91
N GLU A 254 44.86 11.91 -20.93
CA GLU A 254 44.70 12.45 -22.29
C GLU A 254 43.77 13.68 -22.33
N TRP A 255 42.71 13.72 -21.50
CA TRP A 255 41.84 14.90 -21.41
C TRP A 255 42.55 16.14 -20.83
N PHE A 256 43.51 15.95 -19.92
CA PHE A 256 44.31 17.05 -19.38
C PHE A 256 45.42 17.48 -20.34
N ASP A 257 46.06 16.52 -21.01
CA ASP A 257 47.15 16.78 -21.95
C ASP A 257 46.64 17.40 -23.28
N ALA A 258 45.37 17.19 -23.63
CA ALA A 258 44.71 17.78 -24.80
C ALA A 258 44.22 19.23 -24.57
N ARG A 259 44.56 19.86 -23.44
CA ARG A 259 44.07 21.16 -23.00
C ARG A 259 45.19 22.18 -22.90
#